data_AF-A0A0F9V9P5-F1
#
_entry.id   AF-A0A0F9V9P5-F1
#
_cell.length_a   1.000
_cell.length_b   1.000
_cell.length_c   1.000
_cell.angle_alpha   90.00
_cell.angle_beta   90.00
_cell.angle_gamma   90.00
#
_symmetry.space_group_name_H-M   'P 1'
#
loop_
_entity.id
_entity.type
_entity.pdbx_description
1 polymer ?
#
loop_
_entity_poly.entity_id
_entity_poly.type
_entity_poly.pdbx_seq_one_letter_code
_entity_poly.pdbx_strand_id
1 'polypeptide(L)'
;MKNSDLTRILKGIADCGQLKGIKFAYGLAKNQSVITEEISTFQKIIQPKKDFLVYDAARIELCRSHTKKDKNNQLLIKNNEFVIDNKVEFDIELKKLQEIPENCKAIANFKQQEKEYNEFLTKECELSFFKIKFEDVPTDITVIQMTAIQEFIIEPVK
;
A
#
# COMPACT_ATOMS: atom_id res chain seq x y z
N MET A 1 -12.49 13.59 -0.13
CA MET A 1 -11.14 13.01 -0.32
C MET A 1 -11.30 11.53 -0.60
N LYS A 2 -10.42 10.94 -1.41
CA LYS A 2 -10.54 9.51 -1.77
C LYS A 2 -9.88 8.62 -0.73
N ASN A 3 -10.25 7.34 -0.69
CA ASN A 3 -9.57 6.34 0.15
C ASN A 3 -8.06 6.26 -0.14
N SER A 4 -7.66 6.44 -1.40
CA SER A 4 -6.26 6.53 -1.83
C SER A 4 -5.49 7.72 -1.23
N ASP A 5 -6.16 8.79 -0.80
CA ASP A 5 -5.51 9.96 -0.20
C ASP A 5 -5.01 9.70 1.22
N LEU A 6 -5.50 8.68 1.92
CA LEU A 6 -5.20 8.41 3.33
C LEU A 6 -3.70 8.23 3.59
N THR A 7 -2.99 7.52 2.71
CA THR A 7 -1.53 7.32 2.85
C THR A 7 -0.76 8.65 2.71
N ARG A 8 -1.20 9.51 1.77
CA ARG A 8 -0.61 10.83 1.57
C ARG A 8 -0.83 11.72 2.79
N ILE A 9 -2.04 11.70 3.34
CA ILE A 9 -2.41 12.47 4.54
C ILE A 9 -1.65 11.97 5.76
N LEU A 10 -1.53 10.65 5.95
CA LEU A 10 -0.75 10.05 7.03
C LEU A 10 0.70 10.52 7.02
N LYS A 11 1.33 10.56 5.83
CA LYS A 11 2.67 11.14 5.67
C LYS A 11 2.70 12.62 6.05
N GLY A 12 1.70 13.39 5.62
CA GLY A 12 1.54 14.80 5.99
C GLY A 12 1.48 15.04 7.50
N ILE A 13 0.75 14.19 8.23
CA ILE A 13 0.72 14.23 9.70
C ILE A 13 2.10 13.97 10.29
N ALA A 14 2.82 12.97 9.77
CA ALA A 14 4.16 12.64 10.24
C ALA A 14 5.15 13.80 10.03
N ASP A 15 5.05 14.51 8.90
CA ASP A 15 5.86 15.68 8.58
C ASP A 15 5.60 16.87 9.54
N CYS A 16 4.46 16.86 10.25
CA CYS A 16 4.13 17.85 11.29
C CYS A 16 4.62 17.46 12.69
N GLY A 17 5.24 16.29 12.88
CA GLY A 17 5.55 15.72 14.19
C GLY A 17 6.52 16.53 15.07
N GLN A 18 7.24 17.49 14.50
CA GLN A 18 8.15 18.39 15.23
C GLN A 18 7.48 19.67 15.75
N LEU A 19 6.24 19.94 15.31
CA LEU A 19 5.53 21.16 15.68
C LEU A 19 5.02 21.08 17.12
N LYS A 20 5.10 22.20 17.84
CA LYS A 20 4.70 22.32 19.25
C LYS A 20 3.22 22.62 19.38
N GLY A 21 2.64 22.36 20.55
CA GLY A 21 1.26 22.73 20.87
C GLY A 21 0.40 21.51 21.19
N ILE A 22 -0.10 21.44 22.42
CA ILE A 22 -0.75 20.23 22.94
C ILE A 22 -2.05 19.89 22.22
N LYS A 23 -2.88 20.88 21.89
CA LYS A 23 -4.16 20.67 21.19
C LYS A 23 -3.96 20.27 19.73
N PHE A 24 -3.01 20.91 19.05
CA PHE A 24 -2.61 20.55 17.69
C PHE A 24 -2.09 19.11 17.64
N ALA A 25 -1.11 18.79 18.48
CA ALA A 25 -0.55 17.44 18.58
C ALA A 25 -1.60 16.39 18.92
N TYR A 26 -2.52 16.69 19.84
CA TYR A 26 -3.64 15.82 20.18
C TYR A 26 -4.57 15.56 18.98
N GLY A 27 -4.94 16.62 18.24
CA GLY A 27 -5.78 16.49 17.05
C GLY A 27 -5.12 15.68 15.94
N LEU A 28 -3.83 15.93 15.68
CA LEU A 28 -3.04 15.14 14.74
C LEU A 28 -2.95 13.68 15.15
N ALA A 29 -2.66 13.39 16.41
CA ALA A 29 -2.58 12.02 16.92
C ALA A 29 -3.91 11.27 16.82
N LYS A 30 -5.04 11.95 17.09
CA LYS A 30 -6.38 11.37 16.91
C LYS A 30 -6.64 11.00 15.46
N ASN A 31 -6.36 11.91 14.53
CA ASN A 31 -6.55 11.65 13.10
C ASN A 31 -5.60 10.57 12.58
N GLN A 32 -4.34 10.58 13.02
CA GLN A 32 -3.36 9.55 12.70
C GLN A 32 -3.86 8.15 13.11
N SER A 33 -4.42 8.01 14.31
CA SER A 33 -4.95 6.74 14.80
C SER A 33 -6.06 6.21 13.89
N VAL A 34 -7.04 7.05 13.57
CA VAL A 34 -8.18 6.67 12.72
C VAL A 34 -7.71 6.29 11.31
N ILE A 35 -6.81 7.08 10.72
CA ILE A 35 -6.27 6.81 9.38
C ILE A 35 -5.45 5.52 9.36
N THR A 36 -4.64 5.28 10.39
CA THR A 36 -3.80 4.08 10.48
C THR A 36 -4.65 2.82 10.60
N GLU A 37 -5.72 2.87 11.40
CA GLU A 37 -6.66 1.76 11.53
C GLU A 37 -7.35 1.44 10.20
N GLU A 38 -7.81 2.48 9.49
CA GLU A 38 -8.47 2.33 8.20
C GLU A 38 -7.52 1.73 7.13
N ILE A 39 -6.29 2.25 7.03
CA ILE A 39 -5.27 1.70 6.11
C ILE A 39 -4.95 0.25 6.45
N SER A 40 -4.87 -0.11 7.73
CA SER A 40 -4.66 -1.50 8.16
C SER A 40 -5.81 -2.40 7.70
N THR A 41 -7.06 -1.91 7.76
CA THR A 41 -8.22 -2.63 7.24
C THR A 41 -8.11 -2.86 5.73
N PHE A 42 -7.68 -1.84 4.97
CA PHE A 42 -7.47 -1.95 3.53
C PHE A 42 -6.41 -3.01 3.19
N GLN A 43 -5.30 -3.01 3.92
CA GLN A 43 -4.23 -3.98 3.75
C GLN A 43 -4.71 -5.42 4.00
N LYS A 44 -5.54 -5.64 5.02
CA LYS A 44 -6.11 -6.98 5.30
C LYS A 44 -7.06 -7.45 4.20
N ILE A 45 -7.82 -6.53 3.59
CA ILE A 45 -8.76 -6.86 2.52
C ILE A 45 -8.02 -7.37 1.29
N ILE A 46 -6.88 -6.76 0.92
CA ILE A 46 -6.13 -7.11 -0.30
C ILE A 46 -5.10 -8.24 -0.09
N GLN A 47 -4.98 -8.79 1.13
CA GLN A 47 -4.06 -9.91 1.36
C GLN A 47 -4.41 -11.10 0.46
N PRO A 48 -3.40 -11.71 -0.20
CA PRO A 48 -3.61 -12.89 -1.01
C PRO A 48 -4.20 -14.04 -0.20
N LYS A 49 -5.18 -14.73 -0.76
CA LYS A 49 -5.77 -15.92 -0.14
C LYS A 49 -4.83 -17.12 -0.27
N LYS A 50 -5.05 -18.13 0.57
CA LYS A 50 -4.22 -19.35 0.65
C LYS A 50 -3.97 -19.99 -0.72
N ASP A 51 -4.99 -20.08 -1.56
CA ASP A 51 -4.89 -20.71 -2.88
C ASP A 51 -3.93 -19.94 -3.81
N PHE A 52 -3.96 -18.61 -3.76
CA PHE A 52 -3.01 -17.79 -4.51
C PHE A 52 -1.59 -17.92 -3.94
N LEU A 53 -1.43 -18.00 -2.62
CA LEU A 53 -0.12 -18.21 -1.99
C LEU A 53 0.52 -19.54 -2.41
N VAL A 54 -0.28 -20.60 -2.61
CA VAL A 54 0.20 -21.89 -3.12
C VAL A 54 0.73 -21.73 -4.55
N TYR A 55 -0.04 -21.06 -5.42
CA TYR A 55 0.41 -20.74 -6.78
C TYR A 55 1.66 -19.86 -6.76
N ASP A 56 1.71 -18.82 -5.93
CA ASP A 56 2.82 -17.88 -5.83
C ASP A 56 4.11 -18.57 -5.38
N ALA A 57 4.03 -19.47 -4.40
CA ALA A 57 5.15 -20.30 -3.99
C ALA A 57 5.65 -21.20 -5.13
N ALA A 58 4.74 -21.85 -5.86
CA ALA A 58 5.11 -22.66 -7.03
C ALA A 58 5.77 -21.80 -8.14
N ARG A 59 5.27 -20.57 -8.36
CA ARG A 59 5.86 -19.62 -9.30
C ARG A 59 7.27 -19.20 -8.87
N ILE A 60 7.48 -18.95 -7.58
CA ILE A 60 8.81 -18.58 -7.04
C ILE A 60 9.79 -19.74 -7.22
N GLU A 61 9.39 -20.97 -6.93
CA GLU A 61 10.24 -22.15 -7.15
C GLU A 61 10.58 -22.35 -8.63
N LEU A 62 9.62 -22.10 -9.53
CA LEU A 62 9.87 -22.08 -10.96
C LEU A 62 10.88 -20.99 -11.34
N CYS A 63 10.77 -19.78 -10.80
CA CYS A 63 11.78 -18.75 -11.03
C CYS A 63 13.17 -19.21 -10.55
N ARG A 64 13.27 -19.81 -9.36
CA ARG A 64 14.53 -20.32 -8.80
C ARG A 64 15.17 -21.40 -9.65
N SER A 65 14.39 -22.35 -10.17
CA SER A 65 14.93 -23.43 -11.01
C SER A 65 15.47 -22.92 -12.34
N HIS A 66 14.88 -21.86 -12.88
CA HIS A 66 15.28 -21.23 -14.14
C HIS A 66 16.26 -20.06 -13.99
N THR A 67 16.72 -19.76 -12.78
CA THR A 67 17.65 -18.64 -12.54
C THR A 67 19.09 -19.02 -12.90
N LYS A 68 19.79 -18.11 -13.59
CA LYS A 68 21.23 -18.20 -13.83
C LYS A 68 21.99 -18.31 -12.52
N LYS A 69 22.99 -19.18 -12.47
CA LYS A 69 23.89 -19.25 -11.32
C LYS A 69 25.16 -18.45 -11.58
N ASP A 70 25.70 -17.85 -10.53
CA ASP A 70 26.98 -17.16 -10.58
C ASP A 70 28.17 -18.14 -10.50
N LYS A 71 29.39 -17.61 -10.43
CA LYS A 71 30.63 -18.40 -10.33
C LYS A 71 30.73 -19.23 -9.05
N ASN A 72 29.95 -18.89 -8.03
CA ASN A 72 29.88 -19.58 -6.74
C ASN A 72 28.68 -20.53 -6.66
N ASN A 73 28.01 -20.79 -7.78
CA ASN A 73 26.81 -21.62 -7.88
C ASN A 73 25.60 -21.08 -7.08
N GLN A 74 25.58 -19.76 -6.81
CA GLN A 74 24.46 -19.07 -6.17
C GLN A 74 23.52 -18.48 -7.22
N LEU A 75 22.24 -18.35 -6.89
CA LEU A 75 21.24 -17.76 -7.80
C LEU A 75 21.56 -16.29 -8.05
N LEU A 76 21.66 -15.91 -9.33
CA LEU A 76 21.92 -14.54 -9.73
C LEU A 76 20.63 -13.71 -9.62
N ILE A 77 20.59 -12.84 -8.62
CA ILE A 77 19.49 -11.90 -8.38
C ILE A 77 19.98 -10.49 -8.71
N LYS A 78 19.27 -9.77 -9.58
CA LYS A 78 19.57 -8.38 -9.94
C LYS A 78 18.31 -7.54 -9.73
N ASN A 79 18.44 -6.41 -9.03
CA ASN A 79 17.32 -5.52 -8.73
C ASN A 79 16.14 -6.23 -8.04
N ASN A 80 16.43 -7.19 -7.16
CA ASN A 80 15.42 -8.02 -6.48
C ASN A 80 14.62 -8.94 -7.41
N GLU A 81 15.12 -9.23 -8.62
CA GLU A 81 14.54 -10.14 -9.59
C GLU A 81 15.49 -11.29 -9.95
N PHE A 82 14.92 -12.47 -10.20
CA PHE A 82 15.64 -13.64 -10.68
C PHE A 82 16.11 -13.42 -12.12
N VAL A 83 17.42 -13.55 -12.38
CA VAL A 83 17.94 -13.47 -13.74
C VAL A 83 17.72 -14.82 -14.43
N ILE A 84 16.63 -14.93 -15.19
CA ILE A 84 16.25 -16.17 -15.88
C ILE A 84 17.26 -16.52 -16.99
N ASP A 85 17.65 -17.79 -17.07
CA ASP A 85 18.61 -18.29 -18.06
C ASP A 85 17.95 -18.52 -19.42
N ASN A 86 17.00 -19.46 -19.46
CA ASN A 86 16.22 -19.79 -20.63
C ASN A 86 14.80 -19.23 -20.52
N LYS A 87 14.62 -18.00 -20.98
CA LYS A 87 13.31 -17.34 -20.90
C LYS A 87 12.20 -18.07 -21.66
N VAL A 88 12.53 -18.70 -22.80
CA VAL A 88 11.52 -19.40 -23.62
C VAL A 88 10.97 -20.62 -22.88
N GLU A 89 11.85 -21.41 -22.28
CA GLU A 89 11.44 -22.60 -21.51
C GLU A 89 10.69 -22.21 -20.24
N PHE A 90 11.19 -21.20 -19.52
CA PHE A 90 10.49 -20.63 -18.37
C PHE A 90 9.07 -20.17 -18.73
N ASP A 91 8.88 -19.44 -19.83
CA ASP A 91 7.57 -18.94 -20.26
C ASP A 91 6.61 -20.11 -20.59
N ILE A 92 7.12 -21.20 -21.19
CA ILE A 92 6.33 -22.41 -21.47
C ILE A 92 5.89 -23.08 -20.16
N GLU A 93 6.81 -23.26 -19.20
CA GLU A 93 6.50 -23.90 -17.92
C GLU A 93 5.59 -23.03 -17.05
N LEU A 94 5.80 -21.71 -17.06
CA LEU A 94 4.95 -20.76 -16.36
C LEU A 94 3.52 -20.82 -16.91
N LYS A 95 3.36 -20.90 -18.23
CA LYS A 95 2.05 -21.05 -18.85
C LYS A 95 1.37 -22.35 -18.43
N LYS A 96 2.09 -23.47 -18.43
CA LYS A 96 1.57 -24.76 -17.94
C LYS A 96 1.13 -24.66 -16.47
N LEU A 97 1.93 -24.01 -15.63
CA LEU A 97 1.59 -23.80 -14.21
C LEU A 97 0.31 -22.95 -14.06
N GLN A 98 0.12 -21.93 -14.90
CA GLN A 98 -1.06 -21.07 -14.91
C GLN A 98 -2.31 -21.74 -15.48
N GLU A 99 -2.15 -22.73 -16.38
CA GLU A 99 -3.24 -23.50 -16.98
C GLU A 99 -3.81 -24.59 -16.06
N ILE A 100 -3.12 -24.93 -14.95
CA ILE A 100 -3.67 -25.80 -13.91
C ILE A 100 -4.99 -25.19 -13.39
N PRO A 101 -6.13 -25.90 -13.42
CA PRO A 101 -7.44 -25.34 -13.10
C PRO A 101 -7.51 -24.59 -11.76
N GLU A 102 -6.87 -25.14 -10.72
CA GLU A 102 -6.80 -24.55 -9.39
C GLU A 102 -6.02 -23.24 -9.38
N ASN A 103 -4.88 -23.19 -10.08
CA ASN A 103 -4.05 -21.99 -10.21
C ASN A 103 -4.76 -20.93 -11.05
N CYS A 104 -5.37 -21.32 -12.18
CA CYS A 104 -6.14 -20.43 -13.03
C CYS A 104 -7.25 -19.73 -12.23
N LYS A 105 -8.00 -20.50 -11.43
CA LYS A 105 -9.03 -19.95 -10.53
C LYS A 105 -8.43 -19.04 -9.45
N ALA A 106 -7.33 -19.44 -8.81
CA ALA A 106 -6.67 -18.63 -7.80
C ALA A 106 -6.18 -17.28 -8.36
N ILE A 107 -5.58 -17.28 -9.55
CA ILE A 107 -5.12 -16.10 -10.26
C ILE A 107 -6.29 -15.20 -10.64
N ALA A 108 -7.36 -15.76 -11.21
CA ALA A 108 -8.55 -15.00 -11.60
C ALA A 108 -9.21 -14.32 -10.40
N ASN A 109 -9.37 -15.04 -9.29
CA ASN A 109 -9.92 -14.50 -8.05
C ASN A 109 -9.06 -13.37 -7.48
N PHE A 110 -7.73 -13.55 -7.45
CA PHE A 110 -6.83 -12.50 -6.97
C PHE A 110 -6.86 -11.25 -7.85
N LYS A 111 -6.88 -11.41 -9.19
CA LYS A 111 -7.03 -10.28 -10.12
C LYS A 111 -8.35 -9.54 -9.93
N GLN A 112 -9.43 -10.26 -9.68
CA GLN A 112 -10.73 -9.65 -9.40
C GLN A 112 -10.70 -8.87 -8.08
N GLN A 113 -10.09 -9.43 -7.03
CA GLN A 113 -9.87 -8.76 -5.74
C GLN A 113 -9.03 -7.48 -5.91
N GLU A 114 -7.95 -7.51 -6.70
CA GLU A 114 -7.14 -6.32 -7.02
C GLU A 114 -7.96 -5.25 -7.74
N LYS A 115 -8.80 -5.65 -8.69
CA LYS A 115 -9.67 -4.72 -9.41
C LYS A 115 -10.67 -4.05 -8.46
N GLU A 116 -11.38 -4.83 -7.65
CA GLU A 116 -12.34 -4.32 -6.66
C GLU A 116 -11.67 -3.39 -5.65
N TYR A 117 -10.46 -3.75 -5.20
CA TYR A 117 -9.66 -2.92 -4.30
C TYR A 117 -9.26 -1.60 -4.95
N ASN A 118 -8.76 -1.62 -6.18
CA ASN A 118 -8.39 -0.40 -6.92
C ASN A 118 -9.61 0.50 -7.14
N GLU A 119 -10.76 -0.05 -7.49
CA GLU A 119 -12.02 0.70 -7.60
C GLU A 119 -12.42 1.31 -6.25
N PHE A 120 -12.33 0.55 -5.16
CA PHE A 120 -12.62 1.03 -3.81
C PHE A 120 -11.69 2.19 -3.38
N LEU A 121 -10.41 2.17 -3.75
CA LEU A 121 -9.48 3.27 -3.47
C LEU A 121 -9.84 4.58 -4.17
N THR A 122 -10.65 4.54 -5.23
CA THR A 122 -11.11 5.74 -5.95
C THR A 122 -12.38 6.36 -5.36
N LYS A 123 -13.10 5.63 -4.50
CA LYS A 123 -14.32 6.11 -3.84
C LYS A 123 -14.00 7.17 -2.79
N GLU A 124 -14.98 8.02 -2.52
CA GLU A 124 -14.91 8.99 -1.43
C GLU A 124 -14.78 8.27 -0.09
N CYS A 125 -13.92 8.82 0.76
CA CYS A 125 -13.65 8.33 2.10
C CYS A 125 -14.65 8.94 3.09
N GLU A 126 -15.32 8.10 3.87
CA GLU A 126 -16.38 8.51 4.82
C GLU A 126 -15.86 8.69 6.26
N LEU A 127 -14.54 8.80 6.44
CA LEU A 127 -13.94 8.99 7.76
C LEU A 127 -14.29 10.35 8.37
N SER A 128 -14.63 10.33 9.65
CA SER A 128 -14.83 11.53 10.46
C SER A 128 -13.54 11.89 11.19
N PHE A 129 -12.94 13.03 10.84
CA PHE A 129 -11.71 13.51 11.48
C PHE A 129 -12.00 14.43 12.66
N PHE A 130 -11.12 14.37 13.66
CA PHE A 130 -11.01 15.39 14.68
C PHE A 130 -10.61 16.71 14.02
N LYS A 131 -11.37 17.75 14.34
CA LYS A 131 -11.16 19.08 13.78
C LYS A 131 -10.32 19.94 14.71
N ILE A 132 -9.28 20.56 14.15
CA ILE A 132 -8.33 21.43 14.82
C ILE A 132 -8.70 22.87 14.46
N LYS A 133 -8.84 23.74 15.45
CA LYS A 133 -9.10 25.15 15.18
C LYS A 133 -7.86 25.81 14.60
N PHE A 134 -8.04 26.74 13.66
CA PHE A 134 -6.92 27.49 13.07
C PHE A 134 -6.03 28.18 14.13
N GLU A 135 -6.64 28.71 15.19
CA GLU A 135 -5.94 29.35 16.33
C GLU A 135 -5.05 28.39 17.14
N ASP A 136 -5.31 27.08 17.10
CA ASP A 136 -4.48 26.08 17.77
C ASP A 136 -3.31 25.61 16.88
N VAL A 137 -3.24 26.06 15.61
CA VAL A 137 -2.18 25.68 14.66
C VAL A 137 -0.90 26.49 14.92
N PRO A 138 0.27 25.86 14.97
CA PRO A 138 1.54 26.56 15.21
C PRO A 138 1.89 27.54 14.09
N THR A 139 2.42 28.71 14.46
CA THR A 139 2.78 29.77 13.50
C THR A 139 4.01 29.46 12.65
N ASP A 140 4.84 28.51 13.10
CA ASP A 140 6.03 28.02 12.40
C ASP A 140 5.73 26.90 11.39
N ILE A 141 4.45 26.55 11.21
CA ILE A 141 4.03 25.60 10.18
C ILE A 141 4.35 26.11 8.77
N THR A 142 4.91 25.23 7.95
CA THR A 142 5.17 25.54 6.54
C THR A 142 3.89 25.40 5.70
N VAL A 143 3.88 26.03 4.52
CA VAL A 143 2.78 25.89 3.55
C VAL A 143 2.54 24.42 3.19
N ILE A 144 3.62 23.64 2.99
CA ILE A 144 3.53 22.22 2.64
C ILE A 144 2.84 21.42 3.75
N GLN A 145 3.23 21.64 5.01
CA GLN A 145 2.62 20.99 6.16
C GLN A 145 1.14 21.40 6.31
N MET A 146 0.82 22.69 6.17
CA MET A 146 -0.55 23.20 6.25
C MET A 146 -1.45 22.56 5.18
N THR A 147 -1.01 22.53 3.91
CA THR A 147 -1.75 21.89 2.82
C THR A 147 -1.96 20.40 3.08
N ALA A 148 -0.98 19.73 3.71
CA ALA A 148 -1.08 18.31 4.00
C ALA A 148 -2.12 17.96 5.08
N ILE A 149 -2.44 18.90 5.97
CA ILE A 149 -3.38 18.70 7.10
C ILE A 149 -4.66 19.52 6.98
N GLN A 150 -4.87 20.23 5.87
CA GLN A 150 -5.99 21.17 5.68
C GLN A 150 -7.37 20.55 5.98
N GLU A 151 -7.53 19.25 5.71
CA GLU A 151 -8.78 18.50 5.92
C GLU A 151 -9.20 18.46 7.40
N PHE A 152 -8.26 18.73 8.31
CA PHE A 152 -8.49 18.74 9.75
C PHE A 152 -8.73 20.14 10.31
N ILE A 153 -8.43 21.20 9.55
CA ILE A 153 -8.44 22.56 10.05
C ILE A 153 -9.86 23.13 9.91
N ILE A 154 -10.37 23.79 10.97
CA ILE A 154 -11.57 24.64 10.88
C ILE A 154 -11.11 26.07 10.67
N GLU A 155 -11.50 26.65 9.55
CA GLU A 155 -11.31 28.08 9.29
C GLU A 155 -12.16 28.92 10.25
N PRO A 156 -11.65 30.07 10.72
CA PRO A 156 -12.44 30.99 11.51
C PRO A 156 -13.64 31.47 10.67
N VAL A 157 -14.84 31.39 11.25
CA VAL A 157 -16.04 31.98 10.65
C VAL A 157 -15.82 33.50 10.58
N LYS A 158 -15.85 34.05 9.35
CA LYS A 158 -15.75 35.49 9.10
C LYS A 158 -16.95 36.25 9.65
#